data_AF-A0A4R1NIZ7-F1
#
_entry.id   AF-A0A4R1NIZ7-F1
#
_cell.length_a   1.000
_cell.length_b   1.000
_cell.length_c   1.000
_cell.angle_alpha   90.00
_cell.angle_beta   90.00
_cell.angle_gamma   90.00
#
_symmetry.space_group_name_H-M   'P 1'
#
loop_
_entity.id
_entity.type
_entity.pdbx_description
1 polymer ?
#
loop_
_entity_poly.entity_id
_entity_poly.type
_entity_poly.pdbx_seq_one_letter_code
_entity_poly.pdbx_strand_id
1 'polypeptide(L)'
;MMDRRGFLLAGWALIVPNAGWAENTLSASEAHVRLRSGELILIDLRTPEEWQETGVAEGAWPLDMREPEFGSWLLAAIERNPDKQVAIICRSGNRSGRMMSLLRDNGVEGVMDVSEGMLGGRRGPGWVPSGLPVVSAQTAFDAMPKDLVAK
;
A
#
# COMPACT_ATOMS: atom_id res chain seq x y z
N MET A 1 36.04 36.52 -45.01
CA MET A 1 36.46 35.23 -44.45
C MET A 1 36.85 35.48 -42.99
N MET A 2 35.90 35.32 -42.07
CA MET A 2 36.11 35.36 -40.62
C MET A 2 35.13 34.36 -40.01
N ASP A 3 35.72 33.41 -39.29
CA ASP A 3 35.17 32.13 -38.87
C ASP A 3 34.04 32.29 -37.84
N ARG A 4 32.90 31.64 -38.10
CA ARG A 4 31.79 31.50 -37.14
C ARG A 4 32.09 30.30 -36.26
N ARG A 5 32.78 30.50 -35.13
CA ARG A 5 32.94 29.44 -34.12
C ARG A 5 31.86 29.62 -33.06
N GLY A 6 30.78 28.86 -33.25
CA GLY A 6 29.63 28.80 -32.36
C GLY A 6 30.00 28.22 -30.99
N PHE A 7 29.45 28.83 -29.94
CA PHE A 7 29.41 28.28 -28.60
C PHE A 7 28.42 27.10 -28.59
N LEU A 8 28.92 25.89 -28.38
CA LEU A 8 28.09 24.73 -28.04
C LEU A 8 27.86 24.75 -26.52
N LEU A 9 26.65 25.12 -26.11
CA LEU A 9 26.15 24.87 -24.76
C LEU A 9 25.88 23.37 -24.63
N ALA A 10 26.73 22.66 -23.89
CA ALA A 10 26.50 21.29 -23.48
C ALA A 10 25.35 21.27 -22.45
N GLY A 11 24.14 21.02 -22.93
CA GLY A 11 22.98 20.76 -22.07
C GLY A 11 23.16 19.42 -21.36
N TRP A 12 23.33 19.46 -20.04
CA TRP A 12 23.21 18.27 -19.19
C TRP A 12 21.72 17.90 -19.15
N ALA A 13 21.32 16.94 -19.98
CA ALA A 13 20.05 16.26 -19.80
C ALA A 13 20.15 15.43 -18.50
N LEU A 14 19.46 15.87 -17.46
CA LEU A 14 19.17 15.02 -16.32
C LEU A 14 18.32 13.87 -16.85
N ILE A 15 18.96 12.71 -17.02
CA ILE A 15 18.24 11.45 -17.13
C ILE A 15 17.60 11.25 -15.76
N VAL A 16 16.34 11.66 -15.61
CA VAL A 16 15.51 11.17 -14.53
C VAL A 16 15.43 9.67 -14.79
N PRO A 17 15.94 8.80 -13.91
CA PRO A 17 15.69 7.38 -14.06
C PRO A 17 14.17 7.22 -14.04
N ASN A 18 13.59 6.81 -15.16
CA ASN A 18 12.30 6.14 -15.14
C ASN A 18 12.51 4.98 -14.18
N ALA A 19 12.03 5.12 -12.94
CA ALA A 19 11.94 4.03 -12.02
C ALA A 19 11.14 2.95 -12.76
N GLY A 20 11.84 1.92 -13.23
CA GLY A 20 11.21 0.75 -13.80
C GLY A 20 10.13 0.32 -12.80
N TRP A 21 8.96 -0.03 -13.31
CA TRP A 21 7.83 -0.46 -12.53
C TRP A 21 8.26 -1.73 -11.78
N ALA A 22 8.87 -1.56 -10.61
CA ALA A 22 9.00 -2.61 -9.63
C ALA A 22 7.57 -3.07 -9.36
N GLU A 23 7.32 -4.37 -9.45
CA GLU A 23 6.04 -4.95 -9.04
C GLU A 23 5.61 -4.26 -7.74
N ASN A 24 4.47 -3.54 -7.75
CA ASN A 24 3.95 -2.76 -6.61
C ASN A 24 3.49 -3.73 -5.51
N THR A 25 4.41 -4.51 -4.98
CA THR A 25 4.20 -5.62 -4.07
C THR A 25 5.23 -5.56 -2.96
N LEU A 26 4.82 -5.98 -1.78
CA LEU A 26 5.65 -6.10 -0.58
C LEU A 26 5.45 -7.50 0.01
N SER A 27 6.50 -8.05 0.61
CA SER A 27 6.35 -9.11 1.60
C SER A 27 5.69 -8.57 2.87
N ALA A 28 5.14 -9.46 3.72
CA ALA A 28 4.58 -9.03 4.99
C ALA A 28 5.64 -8.40 5.91
N SER A 29 6.88 -8.91 5.87
CA SER A 29 7.98 -8.38 6.67
C SER A 29 8.42 -6.99 6.22
N GLU A 30 8.52 -6.74 4.91
CA GLU A 30 8.84 -5.40 4.39
C GLU A 30 7.74 -4.40 4.72
N ALA A 31 6.46 -4.81 4.59
CA ALA A 31 5.34 -3.98 4.97
C ALA A 31 5.39 -3.61 6.46
N HIS A 32 5.73 -4.55 7.35
CA HIS A 32 5.89 -4.28 8.77
C HIS A 32 7.01 -3.26 9.06
N VAL A 33 8.17 -3.40 8.40
CA VAL A 33 9.29 -2.45 8.56
C VAL A 33 8.88 -1.03 8.17
N ARG A 34 8.24 -0.86 6.99
CA ARG A 34 7.83 0.46 6.50
C ARG A 34 6.65 1.05 7.30
N LEU A 35 5.76 0.19 7.79
CA LEU A 35 4.68 0.62 8.69
C LEU A 35 5.25 1.15 10.01
N ARG A 36 6.26 0.45 10.57
CA ARG A 36 6.95 0.85 11.80
C ARG A 36 7.77 2.13 11.66
N SER A 37 8.32 2.42 10.48
CA SER A 37 9.04 3.68 10.22
C SER A 37 8.11 4.86 9.91
N GLY A 38 6.82 4.61 9.71
CA GLY A 38 5.82 5.63 9.38
C GLY A 38 5.78 6.02 7.91
N GLU A 39 6.54 5.34 7.05
CA GLU A 39 6.56 5.51 5.59
C GLU A 39 5.33 4.89 4.92
N LEU A 40 4.68 3.93 5.59
CA LEU A 40 3.57 3.16 5.04
C LEU A 40 2.30 3.33 5.88
N ILE A 41 1.16 3.43 5.20
CA ILE A 41 -0.16 3.16 5.74
C ILE A 41 -0.57 1.79 5.24
N LEU A 42 -0.91 0.88 6.15
CA LEU A 42 -1.37 -0.45 5.81
C LEU A 42 -2.88 -0.55 6.01
N ILE A 43 -3.61 -0.92 4.97
CA ILE A 43 -5.06 -1.16 5.01
C ILE A 43 -5.30 -2.66 4.99
N ASP A 44 -5.91 -3.18 6.04
CA ASP A 44 -6.38 -4.57 6.11
C ASP A 44 -7.79 -4.64 5.50
N LEU A 45 -7.89 -5.15 4.27
CA LEU A 45 -9.14 -5.16 3.49
C LEU A 45 -10.02 -6.40 3.72
N ARG A 46 -9.69 -7.17 4.75
CA ARG A 46 -10.42 -8.38 5.14
C ARG A 46 -11.74 -8.04 5.83
N THR A 47 -12.48 -9.07 6.20
CA THR A 47 -13.78 -8.90 6.86
C THR A 47 -13.64 -8.86 8.39
N PRO A 48 -14.66 -8.35 9.12
CA PRO A 48 -14.71 -8.42 10.58
C PRO A 48 -14.55 -9.83 11.14
N GLU A 49 -15.07 -10.84 10.46
CA GLU A 49 -14.92 -12.25 10.88
C GLU A 49 -13.45 -12.69 10.79
N GLU A 50 -12.77 -12.36 9.70
CA GLU A 50 -11.34 -12.69 9.53
C GLU A 50 -10.45 -11.95 10.55
N TRP A 51 -10.79 -10.70 10.90
CA TRP A 51 -10.10 -9.96 11.95
C TRP A 51 -10.33 -10.56 13.33
N GLN A 52 -11.52 -11.09 13.62
CA GLN A 52 -11.79 -11.81 14.87
C GLN A 52 -11.02 -13.13 14.96
N GLU A 53 -10.87 -13.85 13.84
CA GLU A 53 -10.17 -15.13 13.79
C GLU A 53 -8.66 -15.02 14.05
N THR A 54 -8.03 -13.94 13.56
CA THR A 54 -6.56 -13.88 13.45
C THR A 54 -5.95 -12.59 14.00
N GLY A 55 -6.77 -11.63 14.42
CA GLY A 55 -6.36 -10.27 14.70
C GLY A 55 -6.14 -9.45 13.42
N VAL A 56 -5.77 -8.19 13.61
CA VAL A 56 -5.38 -7.23 12.57
C VAL A 56 -3.88 -6.97 12.72
N ALA A 57 -3.16 -6.81 11.61
CA ALA A 57 -1.75 -6.38 11.64
C ALA A 57 -1.59 -5.12 12.52
N GLU A 58 -0.65 -5.13 13.47
CA GLU A 58 -0.44 -3.99 14.36
C GLU A 58 -0.13 -2.71 13.55
N GLY A 59 -0.90 -1.65 13.77
CA GLY A 59 -0.79 -0.37 13.06
C GLY A 59 -1.57 -0.30 11.74
N ALA A 60 -2.19 -1.39 11.29
CA ALA A 60 -3.03 -1.39 10.11
C ALA A 60 -4.43 -0.82 10.38
N TRP A 61 -5.05 -0.27 9.35
CA TRP A 61 -6.42 0.25 9.37
C TRP A 61 -7.38 -0.83 8.83
N PRO A 62 -8.32 -1.32 9.66
CA PRO A 62 -9.26 -2.35 9.23
C PRO A 62 -10.40 -1.71 8.42
N LEU A 63 -10.42 -1.93 7.10
CA LEU A 63 -11.44 -1.40 6.19
C LEU A 63 -12.01 -2.54 5.34
N ASP A 64 -13.21 -3.04 5.67
CA ASP A 64 -13.78 -4.18 4.94
C ASP A 64 -14.10 -3.80 3.49
N MET A 65 -13.49 -4.50 2.53
CA MET A 65 -13.68 -4.24 1.10
C MET A 65 -15.12 -4.46 0.59
N ARG A 66 -15.97 -5.10 1.40
CA ARG A 66 -17.39 -5.33 1.07
C ARG A 66 -18.26 -4.12 1.39
N GLU A 67 -17.77 -3.18 2.19
CA GLU A 67 -18.52 -1.98 2.53
C GLU A 67 -18.65 -1.07 1.29
N PRO A 68 -19.84 -0.50 1.04
CA PRO A 68 -20.06 0.44 -0.07
C PRO A 68 -19.08 1.62 -0.06
N GLU A 69 -18.65 2.05 1.12
CA GLU A 69 -17.76 3.17 1.36
C GLU A 69 -16.27 2.81 1.21
N PHE A 70 -15.91 1.54 1.02
CA PHE A 70 -14.50 1.14 0.96
C PHE A 70 -13.68 1.95 -0.05
N GLY A 71 -14.24 2.18 -1.24
CA GLY A 71 -13.57 2.96 -2.28
C GLY A 71 -13.28 4.39 -1.85
N SER A 72 -14.23 5.06 -1.18
CA SER A 72 -14.02 6.42 -0.69
C SER A 72 -13.03 6.46 0.48
N TRP A 73 -13.04 5.49 1.37
CA TRP A 73 -12.05 5.39 2.44
C TRP A 73 -10.63 5.17 1.91
N LEU A 74 -10.48 4.30 0.90
CA LEU A 74 -9.18 4.05 0.27
C LEU A 74 -8.64 5.31 -0.42
N LEU A 75 -9.47 6.03 -1.18
CA LEU A 75 -9.09 7.29 -1.80
C LEU A 75 -8.73 8.35 -0.75
N ALA A 76 -9.51 8.47 0.32
CA ALA A 76 -9.20 9.36 1.43
C ALA A 76 -7.86 9.04 2.09
N ALA A 77 -7.52 7.76 2.24
CA ALA A 77 -6.22 7.35 2.78
C ALA A 77 -5.06 7.79 1.89
N ILE A 78 -5.22 7.69 0.56
CA ILE A 78 -4.23 8.12 -0.42
C ILE A 78 -4.09 9.66 -0.41
N GLU A 79 -5.20 10.38 -0.57
CA GLU A 79 -5.22 11.85 -0.69
C GLU A 79 -4.73 12.57 0.56
N ARG A 80 -5.04 12.04 1.75
CA ARG A 80 -4.65 12.65 3.04
C ARG A 80 -3.18 12.44 3.38
N ASN A 81 -2.50 11.51 2.71
CA ASN A 81 -1.14 11.11 3.08
C ASN A 81 -0.20 11.10 1.86
N PRO A 82 -0.01 12.25 1.18
CA PRO A 82 0.80 12.33 -0.04
C PRO A 82 2.27 11.96 0.17
N ASP A 83 2.77 12.06 1.41
CA ASP A 83 4.14 11.73 1.77
C ASP A 83 4.32 10.27 2.21
N LYS A 84 3.27 9.45 2.17
CA LYS A 84 3.29 8.05 2.61
C LYS A 84 2.82 7.12 1.49
N GLN A 85 3.37 5.92 1.47
CA GLN A 85 2.87 4.85 0.62
C GLN A 85 1.63 4.22 1.26
N VAL A 86 0.60 3.94 0.45
CA VAL A 86 -0.55 3.15 0.90
C VAL A 86 -0.34 1.71 0.44
N ALA A 87 -0.45 0.75 1.34
CA ALA A 87 -0.48 -0.67 1.01
C ALA A 87 -1.78 -1.32 1.47
N ILE A 88 -2.20 -2.35 0.73
CA ILE A 88 -3.36 -3.16 1.06
C ILE A 88 -2.93 -4.60 1.36
N ILE A 89 -3.55 -5.22 2.36
CA ILE A 89 -3.33 -6.61 2.73
C ILE A 89 -4.67 -7.35 2.85
N CYS A 90 -4.70 -8.60 2.41
CA CYS A 90 -5.85 -9.48 2.60
C CYS A 90 -5.43 -10.80 3.26
N ARG A 91 -6.30 -11.83 3.25
CA ARG A 91 -5.97 -13.12 3.89
C ARG A 91 -4.74 -13.79 3.29
N SER A 92 -4.61 -13.85 1.97
CA SER A 92 -3.57 -14.63 1.27
C SER A 92 -3.03 -13.98 -0.02
N GLY A 93 -3.24 -12.68 -0.19
CA GLY A 93 -2.84 -11.92 -1.39
C GLY A 93 -3.79 -11.96 -2.59
N ASN A 94 -4.85 -12.77 -2.56
CA ASN A 94 -5.74 -12.92 -3.71
C ASN A 94 -6.66 -11.70 -3.93
N ARG A 95 -7.31 -11.22 -2.86
CA ARG A 95 -8.23 -10.08 -2.94
C ARG A 95 -7.49 -8.76 -3.17
N SER A 96 -6.37 -8.58 -2.49
CA SER A 96 -5.51 -7.40 -2.67
C SER A 96 -4.92 -7.35 -4.09
N GLY A 97 -4.44 -8.46 -4.65
CA GLY A 97 -3.99 -8.50 -6.05
C GLY A 97 -5.11 -8.17 -7.07
N ARG A 98 -6.35 -8.59 -6.82
CA ARG A 98 -7.50 -8.19 -7.65
C ARG A 98 -7.81 -6.70 -7.53
N MET A 99 -7.75 -6.17 -6.31
CA MET A 99 -7.92 -4.74 -6.05
C MET A 99 -6.83 -3.92 -6.77
N MET A 100 -5.57 -4.36 -6.76
CA MET A 100 -4.51 -3.70 -7.53
C MET A 100 -4.81 -3.63 -9.03
N SER A 101 -5.36 -4.69 -9.61
CA SER A 101 -5.81 -4.65 -11.01
C SER A 101 -6.92 -3.64 -11.22
N LEU A 102 -7.94 -3.62 -10.35
CA LEU A 102 -9.02 -2.64 -10.43
C LEU A 102 -8.51 -1.20 -10.34
N LEU A 103 -7.62 -0.92 -9.39
CA LEU A 103 -7.02 0.41 -9.21
C LEU A 103 -6.25 0.85 -10.46
N ARG A 104 -5.39 -0.03 -10.99
CA ARG A 104 -4.63 0.24 -12.23
C ARG A 104 -5.57 0.49 -13.41
N ASP A 105 -6.61 -0.33 -13.57
CA ASP A 105 -7.56 -0.20 -14.68
C ASP A 105 -8.37 1.11 -14.60
N ASN A 106 -8.46 1.72 -13.40
CA ASN A 106 -9.06 3.04 -13.16
C ASN A 106 -8.03 4.18 -13.06
N GLY A 107 -6.75 3.92 -13.35
CA GLY A 107 -5.70 4.95 -13.30
C GLY A 107 -5.33 5.42 -11.89
N VAL A 108 -5.69 4.67 -10.86
CA VAL A 108 -5.31 4.95 -9.47
C VAL A 108 -3.91 4.35 -9.22
N GLU A 109 -2.97 5.23 -8.92
CA GLU A 109 -1.57 4.88 -8.63
C GLU A 109 -1.25 5.03 -7.13
N GLY A 110 -0.02 4.71 -6.73
CA GLY A 110 0.45 4.95 -5.35
C GLY A 110 0.01 3.92 -4.31
N VAL A 111 -0.62 2.83 -4.73
CA VAL A 111 -1.01 1.71 -3.86
C VAL A 111 -0.07 0.51 -4.07
N MET A 112 0.28 -0.18 -2.99
CA MET A 112 1.08 -1.41 -3.00
C MET A 112 0.30 -2.62 -2.46
N ASP A 113 0.60 -3.82 -2.93
CA ASP A 113 0.01 -5.08 -2.43
C ASP A 113 0.95 -5.80 -1.47
N VAL A 114 0.52 -6.03 -0.24
CA VAL A 114 1.19 -7.00 0.64
C VAL A 114 0.78 -8.41 0.20
N SER A 115 1.48 -8.89 -0.82
CA SER A 115 1.02 -10.00 -1.67
C SER A 115 1.03 -11.36 -0.97
N GLU A 116 1.77 -11.50 0.14
CA GLU A 116 1.75 -12.70 0.98
C GLU A 116 0.47 -12.82 1.81
N GLY A 117 -0.21 -11.71 2.08
CA GLY A 117 -1.39 -11.65 2.95
C GLY A 117 -1.08 -11.92 4.42
N MET A 118 -2.15 -12.02 5.22
CA MET A 118 -2.06 -12.26 6.66
C MET A 118 -1.67 -13.71 7.00
N LEU A 119 -2.14 -14.69 6.22
CA LEU A 119 -1.94 -16.13 6.49
C LEU A 119 -0.96 -16.81 5.53
N GLY A 120 -0.37 -16.05 4.61
CA GLY A 120 0.56 -16.60 3.64
C GLY A 120 -0.12 -17.34 2.51
N GLY A 121 0.73 -17.95 1.69
CA GLY A 121 0.32 -18.78 0.57
C GLY A 121 1.49 -19.00 -0.38
N ARG A 122 1.18 -18.98 -1.68
CA ARG A 122 2.15 -19.26 -2.75
C ARG A 122 3.26 -18.21 -2.87
N ARG A 123 3.02 -17.01 -2.33
CA ARG A 123 3.90 -15.85 -2.45
C ARG A 123 4.80 -15.63 -1.23
N GLY A 124 4.58 -16.39 -0.16
CA GLY A 124 5.39 -16.32 1.06
C GLY A 124 4.60 -16.70 2.32
N PRO A 125 5.26 -16.63 3.49
CA PRO A 125 4.70 -17.05 4.77
C PRO A 125 3.56 -16.15 5.25
N GLY A 126 3.51 -14.88 4.84
CA GLY A 126 2.49 -13.92 5.28
C GLY A 126 2.71 -13.44 6.71
N TRP A 127 1.84 -12.53 7.16
CA TRP A 127 2.05 -11.76 8.39
C TRP A 127 2.11 -12.64 9.65
N VAL A 128 1.05 -13.41 9.90
CA VAL A 128 0.90 -14.22 11.13
C VAL A 128 1.93 -15.34 11.19
N PRO A 129 2.15 -16.16 10.13
CA PRO A 129 3.17 -17.20 10.19
C PRO A 129 4.61 -16.67 10.30
N SER A 130 4.85 -15.42 9.88
CA SER A 130 6.15 -14.75 10.08
C SER A 130 6.35 -14.23 11.52
N GLY A 131 5.37 -14.41 12.41
CA GLY A 131 5.44 -13.97 13.81
C GLY A 131 5.32 -12.45 13.98
N LEU A 132 4.79 -11.74 12.97
CA LEU A 132 4.61 -10.30 13.04
C LEU A 132 3.42 -9.94 13.94
N PRO A 133 3.48 -8.80 14.66
CA PRO A 133 2.52 -8.48 15.71
C PRO A 133 1.11 -8.25 15.16
N VAL A 134 0.11 -8.73 15.90
CA VAL A 134 -1.31 -8.49 15.64
C VAL A 134 -1.99 -7.91 16.87
N VAL A 135 -3.06 -7.15 16.64
CA VAL A 135 -3.92 -6.57 17.68
C VAL A 135 -5.37 -6.97 17.45
N SER A 136 -6.25 -6.73 18.43
CA SER A 136 -7.69 -6.94 18.24
C SER A 136 -8.26 -5.95 17.22
N ALA A 137 -9.35 -6.33 16.55
CA ALA A 137 -10.05 -5.45 15.62
C ALA A 137 -10.45 -4.11 16.27
N GLN A 138 -10.89 -4.14 17.54
CA GLN A 138 -11.21 -2.94 18.30
C GLN A 138 -10.00 -2.02 18.47
N THR A 139 -8.85 -2.57 18.86
CA THR A 139 -7.61 -1.79 19.04
C THR A 139 -7.16 -1.15 17.72
N ALA A 140 -7.22 -1.91 16.62
CA ALA A 140 -6.88 -1.40 15.30
C ALA A 140 -7.84 -0.29 14.85
N PHE A 141 -9.15 -0.49 15.05
CA PHE A 141 -10.16 0.52 14.73
C PHE A 141 -9.92 1.79 15.54
N ASP A 142 -9.62 1.71 16.83
CA ASP A 142 -9.40 2.87 17.71
C ASP A 142 -8.15 3.67 17.36
N ALA A 143 -7.14 3.03 16.77
CA ALA A 143 -5.93 3.70 16.29
C ALA A 143 -6.11 4.40 14.92
N MET A 144 -7.18 4.10 14.17
CA MET A 144 -7.40 4.66 12.84
C MET A 144 -8.04 6.06 12.88
N PRO A 145 -7.77 6.94 11.90
CA PRO A 145 -8.49 8.20 11.76
C PRO A 145 -10.00 7.95 11.60
N LYS A 146 -10.82 8.51 12.48
CA LYS A 146 -12.28 8.30 12.49
C LYS A 146 -13.02 9.11 11.42
N ASP A 147 -12.32 10.02 10.76
CA ASP A 147 -12.81 10.97 9.77
C ASP A 147 -12.29 10.64 8.35
N LEU A 148 -12.03 9.37 8.04
CA LEU A 148 -11.69 8.92 6.70
C LEU A 148 -12.88 9.17 5.75
N VAL A 149 -12.89 10.34 5.11
CA VAL A 149 -13.87 10.74 4.10
C VAL A 149 -13.08 11.26 2.90
N ALA A 150 -13.39 10.77 1.70
CA ALA A 150 -12.82 11.31 0.46
C ALA A 150 -13.35 12.74 0.24
N LYS A 151 -12.52 13.64 -0.28
CA LYS A 151 -12.92 15.02 -0.56
C LYS A 151 -13.69 15.14 -1.88
#